data_AF-A0A2M9C6Z4-F1
#
_entry.id   AF-A0A2M9C6Z4-F1
#
_cell.length_a   1.000
_cell.length_b   1.000
_cell.length_c   1.000
_cell.angle_alpha   90.00
_cell.angle_beta   90.00
_cell.angle_gamma   90.00
#
_symmetry.space_group_name_H-M   'P 1'
#
loop_
_entity.id
_entity.type
_entity.pdbx_description
1 polymer ?
#
loop_
_entity_poly.entity_id
_entity_poly.type
_entity_poly.pdbx_seq_one_letter_code
_entity_poly.pdbx_strand_id
1 'polypeptide(L)'
;MLLRIAFLLGLTVFLCSFQVQAQNLGSSPYLLAHEKNSLVVPLTFFITGDSNNAPKITAKVVSLCSMGLLFVVLLLAYRVKEKGSSIIIKYISHLFQKQSDDKNVSLQDSQTTDLSSNPMRTIHSISAETYNAIIKKINKFEKSEKFLRKDINLTWLSNHLNTNTKYLSEVIKNHTGKNFNGYINGLRIRYIINKLTEIPVYRGYKISYLAEECGFASPQVFAIAFKKEMGMTPSHFIDQLKNEVHDAIP
;
A
#
# COMPACT_ATOMS: atom_id res chain seq x y z
N MET A 1 7.47 -12.90 23.37
CA MET A 1 7.10 -12.55 24.77
C MET A 1 5.75 -11.83 24.87
N LEU A 2 5.52 -10.77 24.08
CA LEU A 2 4.29 -9.97 24.10
C LEU A 2 3.02 -10.75 23.70
N LEU A 3 3.11 -11.70 22.78
CA LEU A 3 1.96 -12.55 22.40
C LEU A 3 1.53 -13.50 23.54
N ARG A 4 2.47 -13.94 24.39
CA ARG A 4 2.18 -14.73 25.60
C ARG A 4 1.50 -13.86 26.66
N ILE A 5 1.89 -12.59 26.78
CA ILE A 5 1.28 -11.62 27.71
C ILE A 5 -0.15 -11.27 27.23
N ALA A 6 -0.36 -11.07 25.93
CA ALA A 6 -1.69 -10.83 25.37
C ALA A 6 -2.63 -12.04 25.53
N PHE A 7 -2.11 -13.27 25.39
CA PHE A 7 -2.88 -14.49 25.62
C PHE A 7 -3.22 -14.67 27.10
N LEU A 8 -2.29 -14.38 28.02
CA LEU A 8 -2.53 -14.43 29.46
C LEU A 8 -3.54 -13.36 29.91
N LEU A 9 -3.43 -12.13 29.41
CA LEU A 9 -4.39 -11.06 29.69
C LEU A 9 -5.78 -11.40 29.14
N GLY A 10 -5.86 -11.94 27.91
CA GLY A 10 -7.11 -12.43 27.33
C GLY A 10 -7.74 -13.57 28.14
N LEU A 11 -6.92 -14.53 28.62
CA LEU A 11 -7.38 -15.63 29.48
C LEU A 11 -7.89 -15.13 30.84
N THR A 12 -7.24 -14.12 31.43
CA THR A 12 -7.68 -13.53 32.71
C THR A 12 -9.00 -12.78 32.58
N VAL A 13 -9.22 -12.06 31.47
CA VAL A 13 -10.49 -11.38 31.20
C VAL A 13 -11.60 -12.39 30.93
N PHE A 14 -11.31 -13.46 30.17
CA PHE A 14 -12.27 -14.54 29.89
C PHE A 14 -12.65 -15.32 31.16
N LEU A 15 -11.68 -15.65 32.02
CA LEU A 15 -11.94 -16.29 33.31
C LEU A 15 -12.72 -15.37 34.26
N CYS A 16 -12.45 -14.06 34.24
CA CYS A 16 -13.19 -13.10 35.05
C CYS A 16 -14.65 -12.97 34.58
N SER A 17 -14.92 -12.99 33.27
CA SER A 17 -16.28 -13.00 32.72
C SER A 17 -17.02 -14.33 33.00
N PHE A 18 -16.32 -15.46 32.94
CA PHE A 18 -16.90 -16.77 33.24
C PHE A 18 -17.27 -16.91 34.73
N GLN A 19 -16.47 -16.34 35.63
CA GLN A 19 -16.74 -16.34 37.06
C GLN A 19 -17.92 -15.44 37.46
N VAL A 20 -18.20 -14.39 36.69
CA VAL A 20 -19.39 -13.54 36.84
C VAL A 20 -20.68 -14.25 36.40
N GLN A 21 -20.63 -15.10 35.36
CA GLN A 21 -21.78 -15.91 34.95
C GLN A 21 -22.06 -17.09 35.89
N ALA A 22 -21.04 -17.65 36.54
CA ALA A 22 -21.20 -18.73 37.51
C ALA A 22 -21.92 -18.31 38.81
N GLN A 23 -21.98 -17.01 39.14
CA GLN A 23 -22.68 -16.49 40.32
C GLN A 23 -24.21 -16.33 40.13
N ASN A 24 -24.74 -16.54 38.92
CA ASN A 24 -26.17 -16.40 38.61
C ASN A 24 -26.94 -17.73 38.54
N LEU A 25 -26.29 -18.89 38.74
CA LEU A 25 -26.99 -20.17 38.93
C LEU A 25 -26.83 -20.60 40.39
N GLY A 26 -27.91 -20.44 41.15
CA GLY A 26 -27.93 -20.71 42.58
C GLY A 26 -27.66 -22.17 42.92
N SER A 27 -26.92 -22.40 44.01
CA SER A 27 -27.14 -23.50 44.96
C SER A 27 -26.37 -23.28 46.28
N SER A 28 -27.15 -23.23 47.37
CA SER A 28 -26.85 -23.44 48.81
C SER A 28 -26.04 -22.39 49.62
N PRO A 29 -26.57 -21.82 50.73
CA PRO A 29 -25.95 -20.71 51.47
C PRO A 29 -24.95 -21.08 52.57
N TYR A 30 -24.57 -22.34 52.76
CA TYR A 30 -23.78 -22.74 53.92
C TYR A 30 -22.68 -23.71 53.46
N LEU A 31 -21.43 -23.48 53.91
CA LEU A 31 -20.20 -24.27 53.67
C LEU A 31 -19.15 -23.69 52.71
N LEU A 32 -18.88 -22.37 52.74
CA LEU A 32 -17.59 -21.83 52.25
C LEU A 32 -17.20 -20.49 52.91
N ALA A 33 -17.77 -20.17 54.08
CA ALA A 33 -17.71 -18.84 54.67
C ALA A 33 -16.52 -18.57 55.61
N HIS A 34 -15.62 -19.54 55.87
CA HIS A 34 -14.61 -19.35 56.93
C HIS A 34 -13.14 -19.30 56.49
N GLU A 35 -12.81 -19.29 55.19
CA GLU A 35 -11.39 -19.26 54.81
C GLU A 35 -11.00 -18.30 53.67
N LYS A 36 -11.96 -17.72 52.95
CA LYS A 36 -11.66 -16.83 51.80
C LYS A 36 -11.84 -15.33 52.07
N ASN A 37 -11.95 -14.92 53.33
CA ASN A 37 -12.29 -13.54 53.71
C ASN A 37 -11.11 -12.68 54.21
N SER A 38 -9.86 -13.13 54.13
CA SER A 38 -8.71 -12.30 54.56
C SER A 38 -7.91 -11.64 53.43
N LEU A 39 -8.17 -11.96 52.16
CA LEU A 39 -7.41 -11.40 51.01
C LEU A 39 -8.28 -10.89 49.85
N VAL A 40 -9.59 -11.18 49.84
CA VAL A 40 -10.50 -10.75 48.76
C VAL A 40 -11.20 -9.42 49.08
N VAL A 41 -11.23 -9.02 50.35
CA VAL A 41 -11.88 -7.81 50.84
C VAL A 41 -11.12 -6.51 50.48
N PRO A 42 -9.77 -6.45 50.40
CA PRO A 42 -9.08 -5.20 50.07
C PRO A 42 -9.27 -4.79 48.61
N LEU A 43 -9.16 -5.75 47.67
CA LEU A 43 -9.20 -5.47 46.23
C LEU A 43 -10.59 -5.08 45.73
N THR A 44 -11.63 -5.66 46.32
CA THR A 44 -13.02 -5.28 46.03
C THR A 44 -13.35 -3.92 46.62
N PHE A 45 -12.87 -3.59 47.83
CA PHE A 45 -13.07 -2.27 48.45
C PHE A 45 -12.45 -1.10 47.66
N PHE A 46 -11.27 -1.29 47.04
CA PHE A 46 -10.66 -0.26 46.19
C PHE A 46 -11.37 -0.06 44.84
N ILE A 47 -12.12 -1.05 44.35
CA ILE A 47 -12.86 -0.98 43.08
C ILE A 47 -14.30 -0.50 43.30
N THR A 48 -14.92 -0.81 44.46
CA THR A 48 -16.32 -0.44 44.79
C THR A 48 -16.43 0.58 45.92
N GLY A 49 -15.48 1.51 46.02
CA GLY A 49 -15.67 2.74 46.78
C GLY A 49 -16.58 3.70 46.00
N ASP A 50 -17.86 3.77 46.40
CA ASP A 50 -18.96 4.63 45.88
C ASP A 50 -19.88 4.01 44.80
N SER A 51 -20.96 3.38 45.28
CA SER A 51 -22.00 2.65 44.54
C SER A 51 -22.70 3.47 43.43
N ASN A 52 -22.74 4.79 43.54
CA ASN A 52 -23.43 5.64 42.55
C ASN A 52 -22.54 6.04 41.35
N ASN A 53 -21.23 5.76 41.43
CA ASN A 53 -20.24 6.17 40.45
C ASN A 53 -19.51 4.99 39.79
N ALA A 54 -19.64 3.78 40.34
CA ALA A 54 -19.09 2.54 39.79
C ALA A 54 -19.34 2.31 38.28
N PRO A 55 -20.57 2.43 37.73
CA PRO A 55 -20.80 2.24 36.29
C PRO A 55 -20.17 3.37 35.43
N LYS A 56 -19.97 4.56 36.00
CA LYS A 56 -19.32 5.70 35.30
C LYS A 56 -17.80 5.52 35.28
N ILE A 57 -17.22 4.95 36.34
CA ILE A 57 -15.78 4.68 36.44
C ILE A 57 -15.39 3.56 35.48
N THR A 58 -16.14 2.46 35.44
CA THR A 58 -15.88 1.34 34.52
C THR A 58 -15.96 1.79 33.06
N ALA A 59 -16.95 2.62 32.69
CA ALA A 59 -17.06 3.18 31.35
C ALA A 59 -15.85 4.06 30.97
N LYS A 60 -15.34 4.88 31.90
CA LYS A 60 -14.14 5.71 31.67
C LYS A 60 -12.89 4.86 31.46
N VAL A 61 -12.72 3.81 32.24
CA VAL A 61 -11.57 2.89 32.12
C VAL A 61 -11.61 2.16 30.78
N VAL A 62 -12.76 1.65 30.36
CA VAL A 62 -12.91 0.99 29.06
C VAL A 62 -12.63 1.94 27.90
N SER A 63 -13.08 3.20 27.99
CA SER A 63 -12.80 4.25 26.99
C SER A 63 -11.31 4.60 26.90
N LEU A 64 -10.61 4.68 28.03
CA LEU A 64 -9.16 4.91 28.06
C LEU A 64 -8.39 3.73 27.44
N CYS A 65 -8.80 2.49 27.75
CA CYS A 65 -8.18 1.30 27.18
C CYS A 65 -8.39 1.18 25.67
N SER A 66 -9.61 1.48 25.17
CA SER A 66 -9.90 1.44 23.73
C SER A 66 -9.14 2.52 22.96
N MET A 67 -8.99 3.71 23.55
CA MET A 67 -8.21 4.80 22.99
C MET A 67 -6.71 4.48 22.96
N GLY A 68 -6.20 3.85 24.02
CA GLY A 68 -4.82 3.34 24.06
C GLY A 68 -4.57 2.26 23.00
N LEU A 69 -5.51 1.33 22.83
CA LEU A 69 -5.44 0.30 21.79
C LEU A 69 -5.44 0.92 20.38
N LEU A 70 -6.33 1.89 20.13
CA LEU A 70 -6.38 2.62 18.86
C LEU A 70 -5.05 3.35 18.59
N PHE A 71 -4.49 4.01 19.60
CA PHE A 71 -3.21 4.71 19.48
C PHE A 71 -2.06 3.76 19.15
N VAL A 72 -2.00 2.58 19.79
CA VAL A 72 -1.00 1.56 19.47
C VAL A 72 -1.17 1.04 18.03
N VAL A 73 -2.40 0.79 17.58
CA VAL A 73 -2.68 0.40 16.18
C VAL A 73 -2.21 1.46 15.20
N LEU A 74 -2.46 2.75 15.50
CA LEU A 74 -1.99 3.86 14.67
C LEU A 74 -0.46 3.96 14.65
N LEU A 75 0.21 3.76 15.79
CA LEU A 75 1.68 3.73 15.85
C LEU A 75 2.27 2.56 15.07
N LEU A 76 1.66 1.37 15.15
CA LEU A 76 2.08 0.21 14.35
C LEU A 76 1.86 0.47 12.85
N ALA A 77 0.72 1.03 12.45
CA ALA A 77 0.47 1.42 11.07
C ALA A 77 1.48 2.46 10.55
N TYR A 78 1.84 3.44 11.39
CA TYR A 78 2.86 4.43 11.06
C TYR A 78 4.25 3.80 10.88
N ARG A 79 4.65 2.89 11.77
CA ARG A 79 5.93 2.18 11.68
C ARG A 79 6.00 1.23 10.49
N VAL A 80 4.87 0.61 10.11
CA VAL A 80 4.78 -0.21 8.89
C VAL A 80 4.95 0.65 7.62
N LYS A 81 4.35 1.85 7.60
CA LYS A 81 4.49 2.81 6.48
C LYS A 81 5.94 3.29 6.30
N GLU A 82 6.69 3.44 7.39
CA GLU A 82 8.07 3.92 7.39
C GLU A 82 9.05 2.94 6.72
N LYS A 83 8.85 1.63 6.89
CA LYS A 83 9.71 0.59 6.26
C LYS A 83 9.52 0.46 4.74
N GLY A 84 8.29 0.62 4.24
CA GLY A 84 8.00 0.54 2.80
C GLY A 84 8.75 1.60 1.96
N SER A 85 9.08 2.73 2.58
CA SER A 85 9.83 3.81 1.94
C SER A 85 11.28 3.42 1.61
N SER A 86 11.91 2.52 2.38
CA SER A 86 13.31 2.11 2.16
C SER A 86 13.51 1.37 0.82
N ILE A 87 12.58 0.50 0.42
CA ILE A 87 12.63 -0.20 -0.87
C ILE A 87 12.46 0.78 -2.03
N ILE A 88 11.50 1.70 -1.92
CA ILE A 88 11.26 2.72 -2.95
C ILE A 88 12.47 3.64 -3.04
N ILE A 89 13.12 4.00 -1.93
CA ILE A 89 14.33 4.81 -1.91
C ILE A 89 15.51 4.06 -2.54
N LYS A 90 15.71 2.76 -2.24
CA LYS A 90 16.73 1.90 -2.85
C LYS A 90 16.48 1.67 -4.34
N TYR A 91 15.21 1.64 -4.75
CA TYR A 91 14.81 1.61 -6.16
C TYR A 91 15.11 2.95 -6.85
N ILE A 92 14.69 4.07 -6.25
CA ILE A 92 14.95 5.42 -6.75
C ILE A 92 16.46 5.64 -6.90
N SER A 93 17.28 5.20 -5.93
CA SER A 93 18.74 5.28 -6.04
C SER A 93 19.29 4.44 -7.20
N HIS A 94 18.77 3.23 -7.42
CA HIS A 94 19.15 2.40 -8.57
C HIS A 94 18.73 3.01 -9.93
N LEU A 95 17.55 3.63 -10.00
CA LEU A 95 17.09 4.33 -11.20
C LEU A 95 17.97 5.52 -11.55
N PHE A 96 18.32 6.34 -10.55
CA PHE A 96 19.20 7.50 -10.75
C PHE A 96 20.58 7.08 -11.27
N GLN A 97 21.08 5.93 -10.83
CA GLN A 97 22.37 5.40 -11.28
C GLN A 97 22.32 4.92 -12.74
N LYS A 98 21.26 4.18 -13.12
CA LYS A 98 21.06 3.69 -14.50
C LYS A 98 20.87 4.82 -15.52
N GLN A 99 20.25 5.93 -15.11
CA GLN A 99 20.01 7.08 -15.98
C GLN A 99 21.30 7.87 -16.31
N SER A 100 22.34 7.75 -15.49
CA SER A 100 23.68 8.30 -15.77
C SER A 100 24.46 7.44 -16.77
N ASP A 101 24.22 6.13 -16.80
CA ASP A 101 24.90 5.20 -17.70
C ASP A 101 24.30 5.22 -19.12
N ASP A 102 22.97 5.29 -19.24
CA ASP A 102 22.27 5.32 -20.55
C ASP A 102 22.52 6.62 -21.34
N LYS A 103 22.93 7.72 -20.67
CA LYS A 103 23.31 8.98 -21.35
C LYS A 103 24.57 8.81 -22.22
N ASN A 104 25.38 7.78 -21.98
CA ASN A 104 26.59 7.49 -22.74
C ASN A 104 26.40 6.39 -23.83
N VAL A 105 25.22 5.77 -23.94
CA VAL A 105 25.00 4.59 -24.82
C VAL A 105 23.97 4.82 -25.94
N SER A 106 23.35 6.01 -26.06
CA SER A 106 22.30 6.23 -27.09
C SER A 106 22.77 6.48 -28.54
N LEU A 107 24.05 6.28 -28.86
CA LEU A 107 24.46 6.06 -30.24
C LEU A 107 24.49 4.56 -30.46
N GLN A 108 23.58 4.07 -31.33
CA GLN A 108 23.56 2.71 -31.88
C GLN A 108 22.76 1.67 -31.08
N ASP A 109 21.44 1.64 -31.30
CA ASP A 109 20.89 0.63 -32.21
C ASP A 109 19.38 0.80 -32.46
N SER A 110 19.04 0.78 -33.75
CA SER A 110 17.68 0.70 -34.28
C SER A 110 17.46 -0.71 -34.81
N GLN A 111 16.26 -1.27 -34.59
CA GLN A 111 15.42 -2.01 -35.53
C GLN A 111 14.25 -2.60 -34.72
N THR A 112 13.01 -2.19 -34.95
CA THR A 112 12.20 -2.73 -36.04
C THR A 112 11.54 -1.66 -36.92
N THR A 113 11.58 -1.97 -38.21
CA THR A 113 10.92 -1.38 -39.37
C THR A 113 9.43 -1.11 -39.20
N ASP A 114 9.01 0.11 -39.55
CA ASP A 114 7.96 0.27 -40.57
C ASP A 114 8.18 1.60 -41.32
N LEU A 115 8.20 1.50 -42.65
CA LEU A 115 8.50 2.61 -43.55
C LEU A 115 7.28 3.51 -43.75
N SER A 116 7.44 4.79 -43.45
CA SER A 116 6.89 5.85 -44.30
C SER A 116 7.80 7.08 -44.22
N SER A 117 8.56 7.25 -45.29
CA SER A 117 9.43 8.38 -45.58
C SER A 117 8.62 9.64 -45.89
N ASN A 118 8.84 10.74 -45.15
CA ASN A 118 8.97 12.09 -45.74
C ASN A 118 9.62 13.07 -44.73
N PRO A 119 10.56 13.94 -45.15
CA PRO A 119 11.16 14.95 -44.30
C PRO A 119 10.23 16.16 -44.15
N MET A 120 10.33 16.83 -42.99
CA MET A 120 9.75 18.15 -42.69
C MET A 120 8.22 18.23 -42.56
N ARG A 121 7.71 18.27 -41.31
CA ARG A 121 6.41 18.90 -40.99
C ARG A 121 6.43 19.59 -39.62
N THR A 122 6.79 20.87 -39.66
CA THR A 122 6.21 21.96 -38.87
C THR A 122 5.96 21.68 -37.39
N ILE A 123 6.90 22.17 -36.57
CA ILE A 123 6.68 22.52 -35.17
C ILE A 123 5.51 23.51 -35.16
N HIS A 124 4.29 23.02 -35.00
CA HIS A 124 3.26 23.82 -34.37
C HIS A 124 3.75 24.00 -32.95
N SER A 125 4.33 25.16 -32.67
CA SER A 125 4.71 25.57 -31.31
C SER A 125 3.46 25.48 -30.44
N ILE A 126 3.32 24.38 -29.70
CA ILE A 126 2.27 24.24 -28.69
C ILE A 126 2.51 25.40 -27.71
N SER A 127 1.53 26.28 -27.57
CA SER A 127 1.68 27.43 -26.67
C SER A 127 1.92 26.94 -25.24
N ALA A 128 2.66 27.71 -24.45
CA ALA A 128 2.95 27.34 -23.06
C ALA A 128 1.65 27.11 -22.26
N GLU A 129 0.62 27.90 -22.51
CA GLU A 129 -0.70 27.78 -21.90
C GLU A 129 -1.36 26.43 -22.26
N THR A 130 -1.30 26.06 -23.54
CA THR A 130 -1.87 24.79 -24.04
C THR A 130 -1.13 23.60 -23.46
N TYR A 131 0.20 23.65 -23.44
CA TYR A 131 1.05 22.63 -22.83
C TYR A 131 0.69 22.43 -21.35
N ASN A 132 0.67 23.53 -20.58
CA ASN A 132 0.35 23.50 -19.16
C ASN A 132 -1.08 23.00 -18.88
N ALA A 133 -2.05 23.36 -19.73
CA ALA A 133 -3.41 22.86 -19.63
C ALA A 133 -3.49 21.34 -19.84
N ILE A 134 -2.74 20.80 -20.81
CA ILE A 134 -2.67 19.34 -21.05
C ILE A 134 -1.98 18.64 -19.88
N ILE A 135 -0.88 19.18 -19.35
CA ILE A 135 -0.19 18.62 -18.16
C ILE A 135 -1.12 18.55 -16.95
N LYS A 136 -1.90 19.61 -16.69
CA LYS A 136 -2.88 19.60 -15.58
C LYS A 136 -3.91 18.47 -15.74
N LYS A 137 -4.36 18.21 -16.98
CA LYS A 137 -5.28 17.12 -17.29
C LYS A 137 -4.62 15.74 -17.14
N ILE A 138 -3.37 15.59 -17.58
CA ILE A 138 -2.55 14.39 -17.38
C ILE A 138 -2.41 14.08 -15.89
N ASN A 139 -2.06 15.06 -15.07
CA ASN A 139 -1.93 14.88 -13.61
C ASN A 139 -3.25 14.42 -12.96
N LYS A 140 -4.39 14.94 -13.42
CA LYS A 140 -5.72 14.47 -12.96
C LYS A 140 -5.99 13.03 -13.42
N PHE A 141 -5.61 12.69 -14.64
CA PHE A 141 -5.73 11.33 -15.16
C PHE A 141 -4.89 10.32 -14.36
N GLU A 142 -3.63 10.64 -14.05
CA GLU A 142 -2.77 9.78 -13.23
C GLU A 142 -3.39 9.49 -11.85
N LYS A 143 -3.99 10.49 -11.20
CA LYS A 143 -4.67 10.31 -9.91
C LYS A 143 -5.97 9.48 -9.99
N SER A 144 -6.54 9.32 -11.18
CA SER A 144 -7.82 8.63 -11.36
C SER A 144 -7.70 7.13 -11.60
N GLU A 145 -6.48 6.60 -11.69
CA GLU A 145 -6.19 5.18 -11.99
C GLU A 145 -6.78 4.65 -13.31
N LYS A 146 -7.34 5.51 -14.17
CA LYS A 146 -7.88 5.14 -15.48
C LYS A 146 -6.83 4.55 -16.43
N PHE A 147 -5.54 4.70 -16.12
CA PHE A 147 -4.46 4.01 -16.83
C PHE A 147 -4.49 2.48 -16.66
N LEU A 148 -5.23 1.94 -15.69
CA LEU A 148 -5.46 0.51 -15.49
C LEU A 148 -6.42 -0.12 -16.51
N ARG A 149 -7.14 0.71 -17.29
CA ARG A 149 -8.01 0.22 -18.36
C ARG A 149 -7.26 -0.63 -19.37
N LYS A 150 -7.75 -1.84 -19.65
CA LYS A 150 -7.12 -2.80 -20.58
C LYS A 150 -7.07 -2.28 -22.03
N ASP A 151 -8.05 -1.48 -22.44
CA ASP A 151 -8.24 -0.96 -23.80
C ASP A 151 -7.65 0.44 -24.03
N ILE A 152 -6.83 0.93 -23.10
CA ILE A 152 -6.30 2.29 -23.18
C ILE A 152 -5.36 2.45 -24.38
N ASN A 153 -5.62 3.49 -25.18
CA ASN A 153 -4.79 3.88 -26.30
C ASN A 153 -4.71 5.41 -26.40
N LEU A 154 -3.79 5.92 -27.22
CA LEU A 154 -3.54 7.36 -27.32
C LEU A 154 -4.79 8.13 -27.78
N THR A 155 -5.57 7.57 -28.71
CA THR A 155 -6.82 8.16 -29.22
C THR A 155 -7.88 8.25 -28.11
N TRP A 156 -8.03 7.18 -27.33
CA TRP A 156 -8.93 7.19 -26.20
C TRP A 156 -8.54 8.27 -25.19
N LEU A 157 -7.25 8.37 -24.84
CA LEU A 157 -6.79 9.35 -23.87
C LEU A 157 -6.91 10.79 -24.40
N SER A 158 -6.60 11.03 -25.68
CA SER A 158 -6.75 12.38 -26.26
C SER A 158 -8.20 12.85 -26.21
N ASN A 159 -9.13 11.96 -26.54
CA ASN A 159 -10.56 12.25 -26.45
C ASN A 159 -10.97 12.47 -24.99
N HIS A 160 -10.50 11.62 -24.06
CA HIS A 160 -10.79 11.76 -22.63
C HIS A 160 -10.30 13.08 -22.04
N LEU A 161 -9.16 13.58 -22.52
CA LEU A 161 -8.57 14.84 -22.09
C LEU A 161 -9.03 16.05 -22.94
N ASN A 162 -9.95 15.87 -23.89
CA ASN A 162 -10.38 16.91 -24.82
C ASN A 162 -9.17 17.62 -25.49
N THR A 163 -8.33 16.84 -26.17
CA THR A 163 -7.19 17.29 -26.97
C THR A 163 -7.04 16.39 -28.21
N ASN A 164 -6.04 16.65 -29.06
CA ASN A 164 -5.73 15.80 -30.20
C ASN A 164 -4.54 14.87 -29.90
N THR A 165 -4.46 13.75 -30.64
CA THR A 165 -3.42 12.72 -30.46
C THR A 165 -2.00 13.25 -30.67
N LYS A 166 -1.82 14.16 -31.63
CA LYS A 166 -0.51 14.80 -31.92
C LYS A 166 -0.01 15.59 -30.72
N TYR A 167 -0.84 16.47 -30.16
CA TYR A 167 -0.50 17.31 -29.01
C TYR A 167 -0.27 16.47 -27.77
N LEU A 168 -1.13 15.48 -27.52
CA LEU A 168 -0.96 14.60 -26.37
C LEU A 168 0.33 13.78 -26.46
N SER A 169 0.64 13.22 -27.62
CA SER A 169 1.89 12.46 -27.82
C SER A 169 3.12 13.34 -27.61
N GLU A 170 3.12 14.55 -28.17
CA GLU A 170 4.20 15.52 -28.04
C GLU A 170 4.40 15.94 -26.58
N VAL A 171 3.31 16.29 -25.87
CA VAL A 171 3.36 16.67 -24.46
C VAL A 171 3.85 15.52 -23.59
N ILE A 172 3.37 14.28 -23.80
CA ILE A 172 3.84 13.11 -23.05
C ILE A 172 5.34 12.89 -23.29
N LYS A 173 5.79 12.96 -24.55
CA LYS A 173 7.19 12.76 -24.90
C LYS A 173 8.08 13.81 -24.25
N ASN A 174 7.69 15.07 -24.29
CA ASN A 174 8.46 16.17 -23.74
C ASN A 174 8.45 16.18 -22.21
N HIS A 175 7.34 15.80 -21.57
CA HIS A 175 7.22 15.76 -20.12
C HIS A 175 7.90 14.53 -19.48
N THR A 176 7.85 13.37 -20.15
CA THR A 176 8.28 12.09 -19.55
C THR A 176 9.50 11.47 -20.20
N GLY A 177 9.91 11.95 -21.39
CA GLY A 177 10.92 11.32 -22.23
C GLY A 177 10.45 10.01 -22.90
N LYS A 178 9.27 9.49 -22.55
CA LYS A 178 8.74 8.20 -23.02
C LYS A 178 7.68 8.41 -24.11
N ASN A 179 7.51 7.42 -24.99
CA ASN A 179 6.34 7.38 -25.85
C ASN A 179 5.08 7.01 -25.04
N PHE A 180 3.89 7.11 -25.64
CA PHE A 180 2.62 6.84 -24.95
C PHE A 180 2.59 5.48 -24.24
N ASN A 181 3.01 4.41 -24.93
CA ASN A 181 3.01 3.06 -24.35
C ASN A 181 3.98 2.96 -23.16
N GLY A 182 5.17 3.53 -23.27
CA GLY A 182 6.14 3.57 -22.17
C GLY A 182 5.64 4.39 -20.98
N TYR A 183 4.94 5.49 -21.24
CA TYR A 183 4.30 6.28 -20.20
C TYR A 183 3.22 5.49 -19.44
N ILE A 184 2.26 4.88 -20.14
CA ILE A 184 1.20 4.08 -19.51
C ILE A 184 1.79 2.88 -18.75
N ASN A 185 2.75 2.18 -19.34
CA ASN A 185 3.41 1.05 -18.68
C ASN A 185 4.11 1.51 -17.40
N GLY A 186 4.81 2.64 -17.41
CA GLY A 186 5.44 3.19 -16.21
C GLY A 186 4.44 3.46 -15.08
N LEU A 187 3.27 4.01 -15.39
CA LEU A 187 2.18 4.21 -14.41
C LEU A 187 1.69 2.88 -13.81
N ARG A 188 1.45 1.88 -14.65
CA ARG A 188 0.98 0.55 -14.23
C ARG A 188 2.00 -0.18 -13.37
N ILE A 189 3.28 -0.11 -13.73
CA ILE A 189 4.35 -0.71 -12.93
C ILE A 189 4.47 0.00 -11.58
N ARG A 190 4.44 1.34 -11.55
CA ARG A 190 4.42 2.10 -10.29
C ARG A 190 3.25 1.71 -9.39
N TYR A 191 2.07 1.52 -9.97
CA TYR A 191 0.88 1.07 -9.25
C TYR A 191 1.10 -0.29 -8.57
N ILE A 192 1.58 -1.31 -9.30
CA ILE A 192 1.74 -2.65 -8.72
C ILE A 192 2.87 -2.68 -7.67
N ILE A 193 3.91 -1.87 -7.83
CA ILE A 193 4.99 -1.74 -6.83
C ILE A 193 4.44 -1.19 -5.53
N ASN A 194 3.60 -0.15 -5.58
CA ASN A 194 2.96 0.39 -4.39
C ASN A 194 2.10 -0.68 -3.70
N LYS A 195 1.32 -1.46 -4.45
CA LYS A 195 0.54 -2.57 -3.89
C LYS A 195 1.43 -3.65 -3.24
N LEU A 196 2.52 -4.04 -3.90
CA LEU A 196 3.46 -5.06 -3.40
C LEU A 196 4.20 -4.60 -2.14
N THR A 197 4.54 -3.31 -2.06
CA THR A 197 5.24 -2.73 -0.92
C THR A 197 4.31 -2.49 0.26
N GLU A 198 3.12 -1.91 0.03
CA GLU A 198 2.18 -1.50 1.09
C GLU A 198 1.27 -2.63 1.58
N ILE A 199 0.94 -3.61 0.73
CA ILE A 199 -0.06 -4.64 1.03
C ILE A 199 0.57 -6.04 0.91
N PRO A 200 1.07 -6.64 2.01
CA PRO A 200 1.81 -7.90 1.98
C PRO A 200 1.09 -9.08 1.29
N VAL A 201 -0.24 -9.11 1.31
CA VAL A 201 -1.03 -10.17 0.65
C VAL A 201 -0.75 -10.26 -0.85
N TYR A 202 -0.40 -9.14 -1.50
CA TYR A 202 -0.10 -9.11 -2.94
C TYR A 202 1.16 -9.92 -3.30
N ARG A 203 2.07 -10.12 -2.34
CA ARG A 203 3.31 -10.91 -2.52
C ARG A 203 3.05 -12.41 -2.66
N GLY A 204 1.84 -12.86 -2.32
CA GLY A 204 1.39 -14.25 -2.49
C GLY A 204 0.65 -14.51 -3.80
N TYR A 205 0.29 -13.48 -4.57
CA TYR A 205 -0.45 -13.66 -5.81
C TYR A 205 0.44 -14.12 -6.97
N LYS A 206 -0.20 -14.84 -7.91
CA LYS A 206 0.45 -15.26 -9.15
C LYS A 206 0.80 -14.03 -10.00
N ILE A 207 1.92 -14.09 -10.73
CA ILE A 207 2.34 -13.04 -11.67
C ILE A 207 1.24 -12.69 -12.68
N SER A 208 0.46 -13.68 -13.11
CA SER A 208 -0.67 -13.46 -14.02
C SER A 208 -1.76 -12.58 -13.43
N TYR A 209 -2.07 -12.77 -12.14
CA TYR A 209 -3.04 -11.95 -11.42
C TYR A 209 -2.50 -10.53 -11.25
N LEU A 210 -1.23 -10.38 -10.86
CA LEU A 210 -0.60 -9.05 -10.72
C LEU A 210 -0.60 -8.27 -12.04
N ALA A 211 -0.34 -8.96 -13.16
CA ALA A 211 -0.39 -8.38 -14.49
C ALA A 211 -1.80 -7.86 -14.82
N GLU A 212 -2.82 -8.67 -14.58
CA GLU A 212 -4.22 -8.30 -14.81
C GLU A 212 -4.66 -7.12 -13.92
N GLU A 213 -4.31 -7.17 -12.63
CA GLU A 213 -4.63 -6.15 -11.64
C GLU A 213 -4.05 -4.78 -12.01
N CYS A 214 -2.84 -4.74 -12.57
CA CYS A 214 -2.24 -3.50 -13.06
C CYS A 214 -2.56 -3.19 -14.55
N GLY A 215 -3.52 -3.89 -15.16
CA GLY A 215 -4.08 -3.54 -16.46
C GLY A 215 -3.32 -4.05 -17.69
N PHE A 216 -2.38 -4.99 -17.53
CA PHE A 216 -1.70 -5.61 -18.66
C PHE A 216 -2.55 -6.70 -19.31
N ALA A 217 -2.47 -6.79 -20.64
CA ALA A 217 -3.19 -7.80 -21.42
C ALA A 217 -2.57 -9.20 -21.28
N SER A 218 -1.27 -9.29 -20.99
CA SER A 218 -0.61 -10.58 -20.78
C SER A 218 0.49 -10.52 -19.70
N PRO A 219 0.72 -11.63 -18.97
CA PRO A 219 1.80 -11.72 -17.99
C PRO A 219 3.20 -11.50 -18.59
N GLN A 220 3.40 -11.86 -19.85
CA GLN A 220 4.66 -11.71 -20.57
C GLN A 220 4.98 -10.23 -20.83
N VAL A 221 4.00 -9.47 -21.34
CA VAL A 221 4.17 -8.03 -21.58
C VAL A 221 4.38 -7.30 -20.25
N PHE A 222 3.66 -7.69 -19.20
CA PHE A 222 3.89 -7.22 -17.84
C PHE A 222 5.33 -7.46 -17.38
N ALA A 223 5.83 -8.69 -17.47
CA ALA A 223 7.17 -9.03 -17.00
C ALA A 223 8.27 -8.26 -17.74
N ILE A 224 8.13 -8.04 -19.05
CA ILE A 224 9.06 -7.24 -19.85
C ILE A 224 9.01 -5.77 -19.42
N ALA A 225 7.81 -5.19 -19.31
CA ALA A 225 7.65 -3.81 -18.86
C ALA A 225 8.18 -3.60 -17.44
N PHE A 226 7.90 -4.54 -16.53
CA PHE A 226 8.39 -4.52 -15.17
C PHE A 226 9.92 -4.57 -15.14
N LYS A 227 10.55 -5.51 -15.86
CA LYS A 227 12.01 -5.58 -15.92
C LYS A 227 12.64 -4.35 -16.55
N LYS A 228 12.00 -3.76 -17.56
CA LYS A 228 12.48 -2.53 -18.19
C LYS A 228 12.48 -1.36 -17.20
N GLU A 229 11.39 -1.19 -16.46
CA GLU A 229 11.23 -0.10 -15.49
C GLU A 229 12.04 -0.34 -14.21
N MET A 230 12.10 -1.58 -13.72
CA MET A 230 12.70 -1.95 -12.42
C MET A 230 14.12 -2.49 -12.49
N GLY A 231 14.61 -2.86 -13.67
CA GLY A 231 15.88 -3.56 -13.84
C GLY A 231 15.89 -5.04 -13.42
N MET A 232 14.83 -5.52 -12.77
CA MET A 232 14.71 -6.91 -12.29
C MET A 232 13.33 -7.50 -12.59
N THR A 233 13.21 -8.83 -12.51
CA THR A 233 11.94 -9.51 -12.78
C THR A 233 10.92 -9.30 -11.64
N PRO A 234 9.61 -9.39 -11.93
CA PRO A 234 8.58 -9.33 -10.87
C PRO A 234 8.82 -10.35 -9.75
N SER A 235 9.16 -11.59 -10.08
CA SER A 235 9.42 -12.64 -9.09
C SER A 235 10.59 -12.28 -8.17
N HIS A 236 11.70 -11.83 -8.74
CA HIS A 236 12.87 -11.43 -7.96
C HIS A 236 12.54 -10.26 -7.01
N PHE A 237 11.79 -9.26 -7.48
CA PHE A 237 11.34 -8.16 -6.64
C PHE A 237 10.46 -8.63 -5.48
N ILE A 238 9.53 -9.56 -5.73
CA ILE A 238 8.66 -10.14 -4.70
C ILE A 238 9.47 -10.92 -3.67
N ASP A 239 10.48 -11.68 -4.10
CA ASP A 239 11.32 -12.47 -3.20
C ASP A 239 12.16 -11.56 -2.29
N GLN A 240 12.70 -10.45 -2.82
CA GLN A 240 13.37 -9.42 -2.00
C GLN A 240 12.43 -8.86 -0.93
N LEU A 241 11.18 -8.54 -1.31
CA LEU A 241 10.18 -8.05 -0.36
C LEU A 241 9.76 -9.06 0.71
N LYS A 242 9.90 -10.37 0.44
CA LYS A 242 9.61 -11.43 1.44
C LYS A 242 10.76 -11.61 2.41
N ASN A 243 11.99 -11.59 1.91
CA ASN A 243 13.19 -11.79 2.73
C ASN A 243 13.40 -10.63 3.71
N GLU A 244 13.13 -9.39 3.31
CA GLU A 244 13.23 -8.22 4.22
C GLU A 244 12.19 -8.24 5.36
N VAL A 245 11.06 -8.93 5.19
CA VAL A 245 10.10 -9.15 6.29
C VAL A 245 10.63 -10.17 7.30
N HIS A 246 11.40 -11.16 6.83
CA HIS A 246 11.99 -12.18 7.69
C HIS A 246 13.08 -11.59 8.60
N ASP A 247 13.87 -10.63 8.11
CA ASP A 247 14.94 -9.99 8.91
C ASP A 247 14.40 -8.92 9.88
N ALA A 248 13.15 -8.50 9.71
CA ALA A 248 12.48 -7.50 10.53
C ALA A 248 11.76 -8.04 11.77
N ILE A 249 11.75 -9.37 11.97
CA ILE A 249 11.12 -10.05 13.10
C ILE A 249 12.19 -10.87 13.83
N PRO A 250 12.78 -10.37 14.93
CA PRO A 250 13.57 -11.18 15.86
C PRO A 250 12.69 -12.14 16.66
#